data_AF-A0A8J7MQI2-F1
#
_entry.id   AF-A0A8J7MQI2-F1
#
_cell.length_a   1.000
_cell.length_b   1.000
_cell.length_c   1.000
_cell.angle_alpha   90.00
_cell.angle_beta   90.00
_cell.angle_gamma   90.00
#
_symmetry.space_group_name_H-M   'P 1'
#
loop_
_entity.id
_entity.type
_entity.pdbx_description
1 polymer ?
#
loop_
_entity_poly.entity_id
_entity_poly.type
_entity_poly.pdbx_seq_one_letter_code
_entity_poly.pdbx_strand_id
1 'polypeptide(L)'
;MFSTDPEVYGAGLDLRSAAARIETGLRPLVIALAQEIRPPFTPARRRAILGALHIAQEQVIRLGQITARYFVESQDPLAARLDFLRRSRSLSLWYDCTTRLEQVIHQRPLPLLPDVPADSTLERLFEHLHLALSPTAPALIEDGRHGDIPLPMGRFLHLIRAAGRLLRAMDRPEPWSFLDVGCGLGLKLLAAQEMFDYLEGIEITPATARRAKTLLATARRNRAAAEATPTPWLTGNLPLARTHIHFGNALDFPDYGNFDVIYAYRPIANTAQRHLLEHRIVAQARPGALLILPYPDAEATGCYTLAPGLYWKQAPGLTTASLLARAAHIGPQRAVPVAERHSDEGFVAPLAQALRHWGHLP
;
A
#
# COMPACT_ATOMS: atom_id res chain seq x y z
N MET A 1 5.61 -38.10 -6.31
CA MET A 1 4.46 -38.97 -6.54
C MET A 1 4.08 -39.53 -5.17
N PHE A 2 2.96 -39.12 -4.59
CA PHE A 2 2.58 -39.54 -3.23
C PHE A 2 1.93 -40.92 -3.28
N SER A 3 2.27 -41.79 -2.34
CA SER A 3 1.65 -43.11 -2.21
C SER A 3 0.18 -42.97 -1.82
N THR A 4 -0.71 -43.66 -2.56
CA THR A 4 -2.15 -43.78 -2.28
C THR A 4 -2.48 -45.05 -1.51
N ASP A 5 -1.49 -45.65 -0.84
CA ASP A 5 -1.63 -46.96 -0.20
C ASP A 5 -2.73 -46.95 0.90
N PRO A 6 -3.81 -47.74 0.74
CA PRO A 6 -4.87 -47.86 1.73
C PRO A 6 -4.37 -48.35 3.10
N GLU A 7 -3.26 -49.08 3.17
CA GLU A 7 -2.68 -49.58 4.42
C GLU A 7 -2.11 -48.45 5.30
N VAL A 8 -1.71 -47.32 4.71
CA VAL A 8 -1.14 -46.17 5.44
C VAL A 8 -2.22 -45.26 6.03
N TYR A 9 -3.42 -45.27 5.45
CA TYR A 9 -4.47 -44.27 5.75
C TYR A 9 -5.82 -44.87 6.19
N GLY A 10 -5.95 -46.20 6.21
CA GLY A 10 -7.14 -46.94 6.62
C GLY A 10 -8.18 -47.11 5.50
N ALA A 11 -8.74 -48.32 5.40
CA ALA A 11 -9.88 -48.62 4.53
C ALA A 11 -11.18 -48.01 5.11
N GLY A 12 -12.08 -47.54 4.26
CA GLY A 12 -13.42 -47.03 4.66
C GLY A 12 -13.46 -45.59 5.16
N LEU A 13 -12.39 -44.82 5.00
CA LEU A 13 -12.38 -43.40 5.37
C LEU A 13 -13.16 -42.57 4.33
N ASP A 14 -14.17 -41.80 4.76
CA ASP A 14 -14.76 -40.75 3.92
C ASP A 14 -13.74 -39.62 3.72
N LEU A 15 -12.99 -39.71 2.61
CA LEU A 15 -11.90 -38.79 2.26
C LEU A 15 -12.40 -37.36 2.06
N ARG A 16 -13.60 -37.18 1.51
CA ARG A 16 -14.19 -35.85 1.28
C ARG A 16 -14.48 -35.15 2.60
N SER A 17 -15.14 -35.86 3.52
CA SER A 17 -15.42 -35.34 4.86
C SER A 17 -14.14 -35.16 5.68
N ALA A 18 -13.15 -36.04 5.52
CA ALA A 18 -11.85 -35.88 6.17
C ALA A 18 -11.13 -34.60 5.71
N ALA A 19 -11.09 -34.34 4.40
CA ALA A 19 -10.51 -33.11 3.86
C ALA A 19 -11.25 -31.86 4.39
N ALA A 20 -12.58 -31.88 4.44
CA ALA A 20 -13.38 -30.78 4.97
C ALA A 20 -13.11 -30.51 6.47
N ARG A 21 -12.94 -31.57 7.28
CA ARG A 21 -12.59 -31.44 8.70
C ARG A 21 -11.20 -30.82 8.90
N ILE A 22 -10.20 -31.26 8.13
CA ILE A 22 -8.84 -30.67 8.20
C ILE A 22 -8.88 -29.19 7.80
N GLU A 23 -9.57 -28.87 6.70
CA GLU A 23 -9.73 -27.49 6.23
C GLU A 23 -10.40 -26.59 7.28
N THR A 24 -11.43 -27.10 7.98
CA THR A 24 -12.08 -26.40 9.10
C THR A 24 -11.12 -26.21 10.26
N GLY A 25 -10.33 -27.23 10.62
CA GLY A 25 -9.33 -27.18 11.68
C GLY A 25 -8.11 -26.29 11.36
N LEU A 26 -7.80 -26.09 10.07
CA LEU A 26 -6.74 -25.17 9.63
C LEU A 26 -7.06 -23.71 9.92
N ARG A 27 -8.33 -23.32 9.80
CA ARG A 27 -8.74 -21.91 9.96
C ARG A 27 -8.27 -21.26 11.28
N PRO A 28 -8.50 -21.84 12.47
CA PRO A 28 -7.99 -21.26 13.72
C PRO A 28 -6.46 -21.22 13.78
N LEU A 29 -5.74 -22.19 13.19
CA LEU A 29 -4.28 -22.18 13.13
C LEU A 29 -3.74 -21.04 12.26
N VAL A 30 -4.35 -20.82 11.10
CA VAL A 30 -3.96 -19.73 10.20
C VAL A 30 -4.32 -18.36 10.79
N ILE A 31 -5.43 -18.24 11.54
CA ILE A 31 -5.75 -17.03 12.30
C ILE A 31 -4.67 -16.75 13.36
N ALA A 32 -4.25 -17.77 14.13
CA ALA A 32 -3.21 -17.60 15.14
C ALA A 32 -1.87 -17.19 14.50
N LEU A 33 -1.49 -17.83 13.38
CA LEU A 33 -0.32 -17.43 12.59
C LEU A 33 -0.41 -15.97 12.13
N ALA A 34 -1.55 -15.57 11.55
CA ALA A 34 -1.77 -14.21 11.07
C ALA A 34 -1.67 -13.16 12.19
N GLN A 35 -2.14 -13.49 13.40
CA GLN A 35 -2.06 -12.61 14.56
C GLN A 35 -0.61 -12.33 15.02
N GLU A 36 0.32 -13.27 14.80
CA GLU A 36 1.74 -13.10 15.12
C GLU A 36 2.50 -12.24 14.09
N ILE A 37 1.95 -12.05 12.89
CA ILE A 37 2.54 -11.19 11.86
C ILE A 37 2.28 -9.74 12.26
N ARG A 38 3.12 -9.19 13.14
CA ARG A 38 3.09 -7.80 13.57
C ARG A 38 4.50 -7.23 13.70
N PRO A 39 4.84 -6.19 12.92
CA PRO A 39 6.08 -5.44 13.08
C PRO A 39 6.24 -4.80 14.48
N PRO A 40 7.46 -4.73 15.02
CA PRO A 40 8.71 -5.17 14.41
C PRO A 40 8.95 -6.68 14.57
N PHE A 41 9.60 -7.32 13.60
CA PHE A 41 9.91 -8.75 13.64
C PHE A 41 11.16 -9.03 14.50
N THR A 42 11.01 -8.88 15.81
CA THR A 42 12.05 -9.22 16.80
C THR A 42 12.40 -10.72 16.74
N PRO A 43 13.57 -11.14 17.26
CA PRO A 43 13.93 -12.57 17.30
C PRO A 43 12.88 -13.46 17.98
N ALA A 44 12.24 -12.97 19.05
CA ALA A 44 11.16 -13.69 19.72
C ALA A 44 9.92 -13.84 18.83
N ARG A 45 9.51 -12.76 18.16
CA ARG A 45 8.36 -12.78 17.23
C ARG A 45 8.61 -13.68 16.03
N ARG A 46 9.82 -13.64 15.45
CA ARG A 46 10.21 -14.55 14.36
C ARG A 46 10.07 -16.01 14.76
N ARG A 47 10.51 -16.38 15.97
CA ARG A 47 10.33 -17.76 16.49
C ARG A 47 8.85 -18.12 16.64
N ALA A 48 8.03 -17.21 17.16
CA ALA A 48 6.59 -17.44 17.29
C ALA A 48 5.92 -17.66 15.92
N ILE A 49 6.23 -16.82 14.92
CA ILE A 49 5.75 -16.96 13.55
C ILE A 49 6.17 -18.31 12.95
N LEU A 50 7.45 -18.68 13.05
CA LEU A 50 7.97 -19.94 12.52
C LEU A 50 7.31 -21.16 13.19
N GLY A 51 7.11 -21.13 14.51
CA GLY A 51 6.42 -22.19 15.24
C GLY A 51 4.96 -22.35 14.80
N ALA A 52 4.22 -21.24 14.69
CA ALA A 52 2.83 -21.26 14.22
C ALA A 52 2.73 -21.71 12.75
N LEU A 53 3.66 -21.28 11.90
CA LEU A 53 3.75 -21.69 10.50
C LEU A 53 3.99 -23.20 10.38
N HIS A 54 4.92 -23.74 11.16
CA HIS A 54 5.21 -25.18 11.16
C HIS A 54 3.97 -26.02 11.50
N ILE A 55 3.25 -25.67 12.57
CA ILE A 55 2.01 -26.37 12.99
C ILE A 55 0.95 -26.33 11.88
N ALA A 56 0.74 -25.17 11.25
CA ALA A 56 -0.22 -25.05 10.15
C ALA A 56 0.22 -25.84 8.91
N GLN A 57 1.53 -25.82 8.58
CA GLN A 57 2.10 -26.50 7.42
C GLN A 57 1.88 -28.02 7.48
N GLU A 58 2.00 -28.65 8.65
CA GLU A 58 1.72 -30.08 8.82
C GLU A 58 0.27 -30.43 8.42
N GLN A 59 -0.70 -29.61 8.84
CA GLN A 59 -2.10 -29.81 8.49
C GLN A 59 -2.38 -29.54 7.01
N VAL A 60 -1.69 -28.56 6.39
CA VAL A 60 -1.80 -28.30 4.96
C VAL A 60 -1.24 -29.46 4.12
N ILE A 61 -0.10 -30.04 4.51
CA ILE A 61 0.45 -31.23 3.83
C ILE A 61 -0.55 -32.38 3.89
N ARG A 62 -1.14 -32.63 5.06
CA ARG A 62 -2.17 -33.66 5.24
C ARG A 62 -3.42 -33.38 4.38
N LEU A 63 -3.86 -32.12 4.29
CA LEU A 63 -4.96 -31.72 3.41
C LEU A 63 -4.65 -32.02 1.95
N GLY A 64 -3.44 -31.70 1.48
CA GLY A 64 -2.99 -31.98 0.11
C GLY A 64 -2.99 -33.48 -0.21
N GLN A 65 -2.48 -34.30 0.70
CA GLN A 65 -2.47 -35.77 0.56
C GLN A 65 -3.88 -36.35 0.45
N ILE A 66 -4.79 -35.98 1.38
CA ILE A 66 -6.18 -36.48 1.36
C ILE A 66 -6.92 -35.97 0.11
N THR A 67 -6.68 -34.72 -0.31
CA THR A 67 -7.31 -34.14 -1.50
C THR A 67 -6.88 -34.87 -2.77
N ALA A 68 -5.59 -35.18 -2.91
CA ALA A 68 -5.08 -35.95 -4.05
C ALA A 68 -5.63 -37.39 -4.04
N ARG A 69 -5.67 -38.04 -2.87
CA ARG A 69 -6.24 -39.38 -2.72
C ARG A 69 -7.72 -39.41 -3.07
N TYR A 70 -8.51 -38.45 -2.58
CA TYR A 70 -9.93 -38.32 -2.92
C TYR A 70 -10.15 -38.16 -4.42
N PHE A 71 -9.32 -37.37 -5.09
CA PHE A 71 -9.41 -37.19 -6.55
C PHE A 71 -9.18 -38.48 -7.32
N VAL A 72 -8.25 -39.34 -6.88
CA VAL A 72 -7.92 -40.62 -7.53
C VAL A 72 -8.94 -41.71 -7.21
N GLU A 73 -9.44 -41.78 -5.97
CA GLU A 73 -10.29 -42.88 -5.49
C GLU A 73 -11.80 -42.62 -5.64
N SER A 74 -12.21 -41.39 -6.00
CA SER A 74 -13.64 -41.04 -6.09
C SER A 74 -14.35 -41.78 -7.22
N GLN A 75 -15.52 -42.34 -6.90
CA GLN A 75 -16.46 -42.91 -7.87
C GLN A 75 -17.30 -41.83 -8.58
N ASP A 76 -17.24 -40.57 -8.12
CA ASP A 76 -17.80 -39.38 -8.78
C ASP A 76 -16.65 -38.48 -9.27
N PRO A 77 -16.24 -38.61 -10.55
CA PRO A 77 -15.10 -37.87 -11.08
C PRO A 77 -15.34 -36.36 -11.19
N LEU A 78 -16.60 -35.93 -11.42
CA LEU A 78 -16.92 -34.52 -11.60
C LEU A 78 -16.87 -33.79 -10.27
N ALA A 79 -17.54 -34.31 -9.24
CA ALA A 79 -17.52 -33.71 -7.90
C ALA A 79 -16.09 -33.69 -7.33
N ALA A 80 -15.34 -34.78 -7.50
CA ALA A 80 -13.95 -34.85 -7.05
C ALA A 80 -13.04 -33.87 -7.78
N ARG A 81 -13.23 -33.68 -9.10
CA ARG A 81 -12.48 -32.69 -9.88
C ARG A 81 -12.76 -31.26 -9.41
N LEU A 82 -14.02 -30.90 -9.16
CA LEU A 82 -14.38 -29.57 -8.68
C LEU A 82 -13.79 -29.29 -7.29
N ASP A 83 -13.92 -30.25 -6.36
CA ASP A 83 -13.36 -30.15 -5.01
C ASP A 83 -11.82 -30.08 -5.03
N PHE A 84 -11.18 -30.87 -5.89
CA PHE A 84 -9.74 -30.84 -6.10
C PHE A 84 -9.27 -29.48 -6.64
N LEU A 85 -9.94 -28.93 -7.66
CA LEU A 85 -9.57 -27.63 -8.23
C LEU A 85 -9.72 -26.51 -7.20
N ARG A 86 -10.82 -26.51 -6.42
CA ARG A 86 -11.04 -25.53 -5.35
C ARG A 86 -9.92 -25.57 -4.32
N ARG A 87 -9.60 -26.76 -3.78
CA ARG A 87 -8.53 -26.91 -2.79
C ARG A 87 -7.14 -26.65 -3.36
N SER A 88 -6.88 -27.03 -4.61
CA SER A 88 -5.60 -26.75 -5.27
C SER A 88 -5.33 -25.25 -5.38
N ARG A 89 -6.36 -24.42 -5.60
CA ARG A 89 -6.20 -22.95 -5.55
C ARG A 89 -5.77 -22.49 -4.16
N SER A 90 -6.44 -22.94 -3.10
CA SER A 90 -6.06 -22.59 -1.73
C SER A 90 -4.66 -23.11 -1.36
N LEU A 91 -4.28 -24.32 -1.79
CA LEU A 91 -2.95 -24.87 -1.55
C LEU A 91 -1.85 -24.09 -2.30
N SER A 92 -2.12 -23.66 -3.53
CA SER A 92 -1.21 -22.79 -4.29
C SER A 92 -1.05 -21.43 -3.60
N LEU A 93 -2.17 -20.80 -3.19
CA LEU A 93 -2.14 -19.54 -2.47
C LEU A 93 -1.43 -19.65 -1.12
N TRP A 94 -1.61 -20.77 -0.41
CA TRP A 94 -0.85 -21.06 0.80
C TRP A 94 0.64 -21.03 0.53
N TYR A 95 1.11 -21.76 -0.48
CA TYR A 95 2.53 -21.78 -0.86
C TYR A 95 3.08 -20.39 -1.19
N ASP A 96 2.33 -19.58 -1.95
CA ASP A 96 2.72 -18.22 -2.30
C ASP A 96 2.82 -17.33 -1.04
N CYS A 97 1.83 -17.42 -0.15
CA CYS A 97 1.79 -16.65 1.10
C CYS A 97 2.90 -17.06 2.06
N THR A 98 3.16 -18.36 2.24
CA THR A 98 4.20 -18.83 3.15
C THR A 98 5.59 -18.52 2.61
N THR A 99 5.82 -18.66 1.31
CA THR A 99 7.07 -18.24 0.66
C THR A 99 7.30 -16.75 0.88
N ARG A 100 6.27 -15.92 0.70
CA ARG A 100 6.37 -14.49 0.97
C ARG A 100 6.63 -14.19 2.45
N LEU A 101 5.94 -14.87 3.37
CA LEU A 101 6.13 -14.71 4.80
C LEU A 101 7.58 -15.04 5.22
N GLU A 102 8.13 -16.15 4.73
CA GLU A 102 9.51 -16.56 4.96
C GLU A 102 10.50 -15.52 4.46
N GLN A 103 10.31 -15.01 3.24
CA GLN A 103 11.13 -13.90 2.72
C GLN A 103 11.09 -12.69 3.66
N VAL A 104 9.91 -12.30 4.13
CA VAL A 104 9.69 -11.13 4.99
C VAL A 104 10.36 -11.29 6.35
N ILE A 105 10.24 -12.44 7.01
CA ILE A 105 10.84 -12.66 8.33
C ILE A 105 12.37 -12.70 8.28
N HIS A 106 12.95 -13.18 7.18
CA HIS A 106 14.39 -13.25 6.97
C HIS A 106 14.98 -11.99 6.35
N GLN A 107 14.14 -11.09 5.84
CA GLN A 107 14.56 -9.83 5.25
C GLN A 107 15.29 -8.96 6.29
N ARG A 108 16.35 -8.29 5.85
CA ARG A 108 16.94 -7.18 6.61
C ARG A 108 15.93 -6.03 6.71
N PRO A 109 15.98 -5.22 7.80
CA PRO A 109 15.18 -4.00 7.90
C PRO A 109 15.28 -3.16 6.62
N LEU A 110 14.13 -2.82 6.04
CA LEU A 110 14.02 -1.99 4.85
C LEU A 110 14.33 -0.54 5.20
N PRO A 111 15.25 0.15 4.47
CA PRO A 111 15.46 1.57 4.69
C PRO A 111 14.16 2.33 4.40
N LEU A 112 13.94 3.45 5.09
CA LEU A 112 12.68 4.22 4.93
C LEU A 112 12.56 4.78 3.50
N LEU A 113 13.65 5.34 2.99
CA LEU A 113 13.82 5.71 1.58
C LEU A 113 14.91 4.81 0.97
N PRO A 114 14.76 4.34 -0.27
CA PRO A 114 15.77 3.52 -0.92
C PRO A 114 17.00 4.36 -1.32
N ASP A 115 18.19 3.76 -1.23
CA ASP A 115 19.44 4.33 -1.76
C ASP A 115 19.59 4.09 -3.27
N VAL A 116 18.48 4.19 -4.02
CA VAL A 116 18.46 3.91 -5.45
C VAL A 116 18.48 5.25 -6.21
N PRO A 117 19.47 5.50 -7.07
CA PRO A 117 19.46 6.64 -7.97
C PRO A 117 18.17 6.61 -8.81
N ALA A 118 17.53 7.76 -8.98
CA ALA A 118 16.36 7.83 -9.85
C ALA A 118 16.73 7.35 -11.26
N ASP A 119 15.92 6.45 -11.84
CA ASP A 119 16.10 6.05 -13.23
C ASP A 119 15.86 7.28 -14.12
N SER A 120 16.97 7.83 -14.64
CA SER A 120 16.94 9.04 -15.45
C SER A 120 16.01 8.93 -16.66
N THR A 121 15.72 7.73 -17.16
CA THR A 121 14.82 7.52 -18.30
C THR A 121 13.36 7.70 -17.90
N LEU A 122 12.94 7.09 -16.79
CA LEU A 122 11.59 7.27 -16.27
C LEU A 122 11.35 8.72 -15.84
N GLU A 123 12.33 9.36 -15.23
CA GLU A 123 12.22 10.78 -14.86
C GLU A 123 12.03 11.67 -16.10
N ARG A 124 12.84 11.50 -17.15
CA ARG A 124 12.66 12.23 -18.41
C ARG A 124 11.29 11.98 -19.05
N LEU A 125 10.76 10.76 -18.97
CA LEU A 125 9.41 10.46 -19.46
C LEU A 125 8.36 11.27 -18.71
N PHE A 126 8.46 11.35 -17.37
CA PHE A 126 7.55 12.15 -16.56
C PHE A 126 7.70 13.64 -16.82
N GLU A 127 8.92 14.14 -17.04
CA GLU A 127 9.17 15.52 -17.45
C GLU A 127 8.51 15.84 -18.80
N HIS A 128 8.65 14.97 -19.81
CA HIS A 128 7.97 15.14 -21.09
C HIS A 128 6.45 15.09 -20.96
N LEU A 129 5.91 14.17 -20.16
CA LEU A 129 4.49 14.10 -19.89
C LEU A 129 3.98 15.36 -19.20
N HIS A 130 4.74 15.87 -18.23
CA HIS A 130 4.45 17.11 -17.54
C HIS A 130 4.38 18.27 -18.54
N LEU A 131 5.44 18.47 -19.35
CA LEU A 131 5.49 19.53 -20.38
C LEU A 131 4.36 19.43 -21.40
N ALA A 132 4.02 18.21 -21.86
CA ALA A 132 2.92 17.99 -22.80
C ALA A 132 1.55 18.35 -22.21
N LEU A 133 1.42 18.24 -20.88
CA LEU A 133 0.20 18.58 -20.17
C LEU A 133 0.21 20.03 -19.67
N SER A 134 1.35 20.70 -19.52
CA SER A 134 1.40 22.07 -19.02
C SER A 134 0.81 23.08 -20.02
N PRO A 135 0.00 24.06 -19.57
CA PRO A 135 -0.52 25.11 -20.44
C PRO A 135 0.56 26.11 -20.86
N THR A 136 1.63 26.22 -20.07
CA THR A 136 2.75 27.14 -20.26
C THR A 136 4.05 26.41 -19.96
N ALA A 137 5.16 26.93 -20.49
CA ALA A 137 6.48 26.41 -20.12
C ALA A 137 6.74 26.68 -18.62
N PRO A 138 7.44 25.78 -17.91
CA PRO A 138 7.90 26.02 -16.55
C PRO A 138 8.75 27.30 -16.50
N ALA A 139 8.27 28.34 -15.82
CA ALA A 139 9.06 29.53 -15.51
C ALA A 139 9.50 29.46 -14.05
N LEU A 140 10.78 29.77 -13.76
CA LEU A 140 11.30 29.69 -12.39
C LEU A 140 10.58 30.66 -11.44
N ILE A 141 10.27 31.87 -11.91
CA ILE A 141 9.51 32.89 -11.17
C ILE A 141 8.72 33.76 -12.15
N GLU A 142 7.40 33.88 -11.96
CA GLU A 142 6.54 34.89 -12.60
C GLU A 142 5.73 35.57 -11.49
N ASP A 143 5.79 36.91 -11.38
CA ASP A 143 5.12 37.69 -10.33
C ASP A 143 5.38 37.23 -8.88
N GLY A 144 6.62 36.79 -8.58
CA GLY A 144 7.00 36.31 -7.25
C GLY A 144 6.43 34.92 -6.90
N ARG A 145 5.92 34.19 -7.88
CA ARG A 145 5.43 32.81 -7.77
C ARG A 145 6.32 31.87 -8.56
N HIS A 146 6.55 30.66 -8.06
CA HIS A 146 7.14 29.62 -8.89
C HIS A 146 6.14 29.25 -9.99
N GLY A 147 6.61 29.08 -11.22
CA GLY A 147 5.84 28.37 -12.24
C GLY A 147 5.67 26.89 -11.85
N ASP A 148 5.05 26.10 -12.72
CA ASP A 148 4.86 24.66 -12.46
C ASP A 148 6.21 23.93 -12.51
N ILE A 149 6.83 23.71 -11.34
CA ILE A 149 8.13 23.05 -11.21
C ILE A 149 7.92 21.57 -10.89
N PRO A 150 8.35 20.63 -11.74
CA PRO A 150 8.24 19.22 -11.44
C PRO A 150 9.25 18.82 -10.35
N LEU A 151 8.78 18.08 -9.34
CA LEU A 151 9.64 17.23 -8.53
C LEU A 151 9.81 15.90 -9.30
N PRO A 152 11.02 15.31 -9.35
CA PRO A 152 11.22 13.97 -9.90
C PRO A 152 10.21 12.96 -9.33
N MET A 153 9.50 12.26 -10.21
CA MET A 153 8.38 11.40 -9.85
C MET A 153 8.83 10.18 -9.04
N GLY A 154 9.99 9.60 -9.35
CA GLY A 154 10.56 8.51 -8.57
C GLY A 154 10.82 8.91 -7.12
N ARG A 155 11.36 10.12 -6.90
CA ARG A 155 11.52 10.67 -5.55
C ARG A 155 10.18 10.87 -4.85
N PHE A 156 9.18 11.42 -5.54
CA PHE A 156 7.83 11.55 -4.99
C PHE A 156 7.23 10.19 -4.58
N LEU A 157 7.32 9.18 -5.45
CA LEU A 157 6.82 7.83 -5.21
C LEU A 157 7.49 7.18 -3.99
N HIS A 158 8.80 7.38 -3.80
CA HIS A 158 9.50 6.90 -2.61
C HIS A 158 8.99 7.57 -1.33
N LEU A 159 8.74 8.88 -1.36
CA LEU A 159 8.23 9.62 -0.21
C LEU A 159 6.81 9.20 0.18
N ILE A 160 5.90 9.02 -0.79
CA ILE A 160 4.53 8.57 -0.48
C ILE A 160 4.49 7.11 0.00
N ARG A 161 5.36 6.23 -0.51
CA ARG A 161 5.49 4.84 -0.03
C ARG A 161 6.07 4.80 1.39
N ALA A 162 7.05 5.64 1.68
CA ALA A 162 7.55 5.83 3.03
C ALA A 162 6.46 6.32 3.97
N ALA A 163 5.65 7.28 3.54
CA ALA A 163 4.51 7.77 4.31
C ALA A 163 3.49 6.67 4.61
N GLY A 164 3.09 5.87 3.61
CA GLY A 164 2.21 4.71 3.83
C GLY A 164 2.76 3.70 4.83
N ARG A 165 4.06 3.38 4.75
CA ARG A 165 4.72 2.50 5.73
C ARG A 165 4.68 3.07 7.14
N LEU A 166 4.88 4.38 7.30
CA LEU A 166 4.82 5.05 8.59
C LEU A 166 3.40 5.09 9.15
N LEU A 167 2.39 5.36 8.32
CA LEU A 167 0.98 5.33 8.74
C LEU A 167 0.59 3.95 9.29
N ARG A 168 1.00 2.87 8.63
CA ARG A 168 0.81 1.50 9.17
C ARG A 168 1.60 1.24 10.44
N ALA A 169 2.84 1.72 10.53
CA ALA A 169 3.65 1.58 11.73
C ALA A 169 3.05 2.31 12.94
N MET A 170 2.22 3.33 12.71
CA MET A 170 1.40 4.02 13.71
C MET A 170 0.03 3.37 13.95
N ASP A 171 -0.26 2.23 13.30
CA ASP A 171 -1.58 1.59 13.29
C ASP A 171 -2.69 2.58 12.89
N ARG A 172 -2.39 3.50 11.97
CA ARG A 172 -3.33 4.53 11.51
C ARG A 172 -4.50 3.87 10.78
N PRO A 173 -5.75 4.09 11.20
CA PRO A 173 -6.91 3.50 10.52
C PRO A 173 -7.04 4.06 9.10
N GLU A 174 -7.28 3.17 8.14
CA GLU A 174 -7.68 3.51 6.78
C GLU A 174 -9.18 3.90 6.76
N PRO A 175 -9.67 4.69 5.78
CA PRO A 175 -8.94 5.27 4.65
C PRO A 175 -8.01 6.43 5.05
N TRP A 176 -6.86 6.54 4.38
CA TRP A 176 -5.92 7.66 4.60
C TRP A 176 -6.14 8.82 3.62
N SER A 177 -5.78 10.01 4.10
CA SER A 177 -5.99 11.30 3.45
C SER A 177 -4.68 12.02 3.13
N PHE A 178 -4.59 12.57 1.92
CA PHE A 178 -3.40 13.25 1.38
C PHE A 178 -3.76 14.64 0.83
N LEU A 179 -2.95 15.64 1.15
CA LEU A 179 -3.05 16.99 0.60
C LEU A 179 -1.82 17.35 -0.21
N ASP A 180 -2.01 17.84 -1.44
CA ASP A 180 -0.97 18.42 -2.30
C ASP A 180 -1.12 19.96 -2.34
N VAL A 181 -0.22 20.67 -1.66
CA VAL A 181 -0.23 22.13 -1.60
C VAL A 181 0.56 22.69 -2.78
N GLY A 182 -0.14 23.42 -3.66
CA GLY A 182 0.41 23.80 -4.97
C GLY A 182 0.41 22.61 -5.92
N CYS A 183 -0.76 21.97 -6.09
CA CYS A 183 -0.84 20.68 -6.78
C CYS A 183 -0.56 20.74 -8.29
N GLY A 184 -0.49 21.95 -8.88
CA GLY A 184 -0.24 22.14 -10.30
C GLY A 184 -1.25 21.36 -11.14
N LEU A 185 -0.77 20.62 -12.13
CA LEU A 185 -1.59 19.77 -13.00
C LEU A 185 -2.21 18.54 -12.32
N GLY A 186 -1.88 18.25 -11.06
CA GLY A 186 -2.41 17.10 -10.32
C GLY A 186 -1.78 15.75 -10.67
N LEU A 187 -0.62 15.72 -11.34
CA LEU A 187 0.10 14.47 -11.63
C LEU A 187 0.56 13.75 -10.35
N LYS A 188 0.94 14.49 -9.32
CA LYS A 188 1.31 13.95 -8.01
C LYS A 188 0.10 13.40 -7.28
N LEU A 189 -1.05 14.07 -7.36
CA LEU A 189 -2.32 13.53 -6.88
C LEU A 189 -2.71 12.23 -7.62
N LEU A 190 -2.48 12.14 -8.93
CA LEU A 190 -2.72 10.91 -9.67
C LEU A 190 -1.82 9.77 -9.17
N ALA A 191 -0.53 10.03 -8.98
CA ALA A 191 0.42 9.05 -8.45
C ALA A 191 0.14 8.67 -6.98
N ALA A 192 -0.34 9.61 -6.18
CA ALA A 192 -0.66 9.40 -4.77
C ALA A 192 -1.88 8.48 -4.55
N GLN A 193 -2.72 8.25 -5.56
CA GLN A 193 -3.81 7.26 -5.48
C GLN A 193 -3.27 5.86 -5.18
N GLU A 194 -2.03 5.57 -5.55
CA GLU A 194 -1.34 4.32 -5.23
C GLU A 194 -1.24 4.05 -3.72
N MET A 195 -1.42 5.06 -2.85
CA MET A 195 -1.30 4.92 -1.40
C MET A 195 -2.51 5.46 -0.61
N PHE A 196 -3.28 6.39 -1.16
CA PHE A 196 -4.32 7.11 -0.41
C PHE A 196 -5.71 6.95 -1.03
N ASP A 197 -6.73 6.97 -0.17
CA ASP A 197 -8.15 6.86 -0.54
C ASP A 197 -8.82 8.22 -0.76
N TYR A 198 -8.28 9.24 -0.12
CA TYR A 198 -8.80 10.60 -0.16
C TYR A 198 -7.65 11.55 -0.49
N LEU A 199 -7.78 12.30 -1.59
CA LEU A 199 -6.77 13.29 -1.97
C LEU A 199 -7.40 14.63 -2.25
N GLU A 200 -6.72 15.66 -1.76
CA GLU A 200 -7.04 17.04 -2.09
C GLU A 200 -5.83 17.76 -2.66
N GLY A 201 -6.07 18.69 -3.57
CA GLY A 201 -5.07 19.63 -4.08
C GLY A 201 -5.50 21.06 -3.87
N ILE A 202 -4.55 21.94 -3.58
CA ILE A 202 -4.76 23.40 -3.59
C ILE A 202 -3.94 23.99 -4.73
N GLU A 203 -4.59 24.74 -5.62
CA GLU A 203 -3.93 25.43 -6.72
C GLU A 203 -4.44 26.86 -6.86
N ILE A 204 -3.51 27.82 -6.89
CA ILE A 204 -3.81 29.26 -6.93
C ILE A 204 -4.16 29.75 -8.34
N THR A 205 -3.75 29.02 -9.38
CA THR A 205 -3.97 29.40 -10.77
C THR A 205 -5.26 28.77 -11.30
N PRO A 206 -6.30 29.53 -11.67
CA PRO A 206 -7.61 28.95 -12.01
C PRO A 206 -7.55 28.00 -13.21
N ALA A 207 -6.74 28.32 -14.22
CA ALA A 207 -6.58 27.49 -15.41
C ALA A 207 -5.91 26.14 -15.09
N THR A 208 -4.86 26.16 -14.26
CA THR A 208 -4.13 24.97 -13.80
C THR A 208 -5.03 24.09 -12.93
N ALA A 209 -5.75 24.68 -11.98
CA ALA A 209 -6.70 23.97 -11.12
C ALA A 209 -7.79 23.26 -11.95
N ARG A 210 -8.33 23.92 -12.99
CA ARG A 210 -9.29 23.29 -13.92
C ARG A 210 -8.69 22.09 -14.66
N ARG A 211 -7.44 22.20 -15.12
CA ARG A 211 -6.74 21.09 -15.80
C ARG A 211 -6.52 19.91 -14.87
N ALA A 212 -6.12 20.15 -13.61
CA ALA A 212 -6.00 19.10 -12.61
C ALA A 212 -7.33 18.37 -12.37
N LYS A 213 -8.44 19.12 -12.26
CA LYS A 213 -9.80 18.54 -12.16
C LYS A 213 -10.11 17.66 -13.37
N THR A 214 -9.85 18.15 -14.59
CA THR A 214 -10.10 17.40 -15.83
C THR A 214 -9.26 16.13 -15.92
N LEU A 215 -7.98 16.19 -15.54
CA LEU A 215 -7.07 15.05 -15.54
C LEU A 215 -7.60 13.94 -14.61
N LEU A 216 -7.87 14.26 -13.35
CA LEU A 216 -8.33 13.31 -12.35
C LEU A 216 -9.72 12.74 -12.71
N ALA A 217 -10.64 13.57 -13.20
CA ALA A 217 -11.94 13.11 -13.66
C ALA A 217 -11.85 12.17 -14.87
N THR A 218 -10.93 12.45 -15.81
CA THR A 218 -10.72 11.60 -16.99
C THR A 218 -10.08 10.27 -16.60
N ALA A 219 -9.05 10.27 -15.75
CA ALA A 219 -8.46 9.04 -15.22
C ALA A 219 -9.51 8.17 -14.52
N ARG A 220 -10.36 8.77 -13.68
CA ARG A 220 -11.45 8.07 -13.00
C ARG A 220 -12.45 7.44 -13.96
N ARG A 221 -12.92 8.20 -14.97
CA ARG A 221 -13.87 7.69 -15.99
C ARG A 221 -13.27 6.53 -16.80
N ASN A 222 -12.07 6.71 -17.33
CA ASN A 222 -11.41 5.70 -18.16
C ASN A 222 -11.16 4.42 -17.38
N ARG A 223 -10.83 4.55 -16.10
CA ARG A 223 -10.65 3.40 -15.23
C ARG A 223 -11.95 2.68 -14.89
N ALA A 224 -13.01 3.41 -14.54
CA ALA A 224 -14.32 2.78 -14.33
C ALA A 224 -14.78 2.00 -15.57
N ALA A 225 -14.49 2.51 -16.77
CA ALA A 225 -14.72 1.79 -18.02
C ALA A 225 -13.84 0.54 -18.17
N ALA A 226 -12.56 0.60 -17.78
CA ALA A 226 -11.64 -0.55 -17.80
C ALA A 226 -12.02 -1.63 -16.78
N GLU A 227 -12.55 -1.26 -15.62
CA GLU A 227 -13.07 -2.20 -14.61
C GLU A 227 -14.36 -2.88 -15.08
N ALA A 228 -15.24 -2.14 -15.78
CA ALA A 228 -16.47 -2.68 -16.36
C ALA A 228 -16.19 -3.65 -17.53
N THR A 229 -15.11 -3.43 -18.28
CA THR A 229 -14.69 -4.26 -19.40
C THR A 229 -13.23 -4.70 -19.24
N PRO A 230 -12.95 -5.69 -18.37
CA PRO A 230 -11.58 -6.14 -18.11
C PRO A 230 -10.89 -6.58 -19.39
N THR A 231 -9.64 -6.13 -19.58
CA THR A 231 -8.80 -6.55 -20.71
C THR A 231 -7.52 -7.20 -20.19
N PRO A 232 -6.84 -8.05 -20.98
CA PRO A 232 -5.54 -8.60 -20.58
C PRO A 232 -4.46 -7.54 -20.37
N TRP A 233 -4.66 -6.34 -20.92
CA TRP A 233 -3.68 -5.25 -20.94
C TRP A 233 -3.85 -4.27 -19.76
N LEU A 234 -5.05 -4.22 -19.17
CA LEU A 234 -5.36 -3.37 -18.03
C LEU A 234 -5.89 -4.23 -16.90
N THR A 235 -5.08 -4.40 -15.87
CA THR A 235 -5.49 -5.06 -14.64
C THR A 235 -6.38 -4.09 -13.87
N GLY A 236 -7.69 -4.31 -13.84
CA GLY A 236 -8.69 -3.45 -13.18
C GLY A 236 -8.58 -3.34 -11.65
N ASN A 237 -7.37 -3.49 -11.09
CA ASN A 237 -7.07 -3.53 -9.65
C ASN A 237 -6.21 -2.35 -9.20
N LEU A 238 -6.09 -1.29 -10.00
CA LEU A 238 -5.44 -0.06 -9.54
C LEU A 238 -6.22 0.49 -8.32
N PRO A 239 -5.75 1.46 -7.52
CA PRO A 239 -6.56 2.03 -6.43
C PRO A 239 -7.28 3.32 -6.86
N LEU A 240 -8.60 3.44 -6.67
CA LEU A 240 -9.38 4.62 -7.10
C LEU A 240 -9.71 5.47 -5.89
N ALA A 241 -9.12 6.65 -5.83
CA ALA A 241 -9.31 7.52 -4.69
C ALA A 241 -10.36 8.61 -4.98
N ARG A 242 -11.00 9.09 -3.91
CA ARG A 242 -11.82 10.30 -3.97
C ARG A 242 -10.88 11.50 -4.07
N THR A 243 -11.14 12.37 -5.04
CA THR A 243 -10.28 13.52 -5.31
C THR A 243 -11.07 14.83 -5.30
N HIS A 244 -10.48 15.87 -4.73
CA HIS A 244 -11.02 17.23 -4.77
C HIS A 244 -9.91 18.25 -5.04
N ILE A 245 -10.20 19.29 -5.84
CA ILE A 245 -9.24 20.36 -6.13
C ILE A 245 -9.84 21.69 -5.71
N HIS A 246 -9.17 22.34 -4.78
CA HIS A 246 -9.46 23.69 -4.33
C HIS A 246 -8.76 24.70 -5.23
N PHE A 247 -9.53 25.63 -5.76
CA PHE A 247 -8.98 26.84 -6.35
C PHE A 247 -8.85 27.87 -5.22
N GLY A 248 -7.62 28.28 -4.91
CA GLY A 248 -7.40 29.24 -3.83
C GLY A 248 -5.94 29.38 -3.41
N ASN A 249 -5.72 30.37 -2.56
CA ASN A 249 -4.43 30.60 -1.93
C ASN A 249 -4.24 29.63 -0.76
N ALA A 250 -3.10 28.92 -0.74
CA ALA A 250 -2.77 27.99 0.33
C ALA A 250 -2.74 28.67 1.71
N LEU A 251 -2.30 29.93 1.80
CA LEU A 251 -2.28 30.66 3.08
C LEU A 251 -3.67 30.83 3.71
N ASP A 252 -4.72 30.81 2.88
CA ASP A 252 -6.12 30.98 3.29
C ASP A 252 -6.83 29.64 3.51
N PHE A 253 -6.18 28.51 3.23
CA PHE A 253 -6.79 27.18 3.39
C PHE A 253 -6.99 26.85 4.88
N PRO A 254 -8.22 26.57 5.35
CA PRO A 254 -8.55 26.51 6.77
C PRO A 254 -8.13 25.21 7.48
N ASP A 255 -8.03 24.10 6.76
CA ASP A 255 -8.23 22.77 7.36
C ASP A 255 -7.04 21.80 7.16
N TYR A 256 -5.80 22.25 7.37
CA TYR A 256 -4.63 21.37 7.25
C TYR A 256 -4.67 20.17 8.21
N GLY A 257 -5.36 20.29 9.34
CA GLY A 257 -5.48 19.22 10.35
C GLY A 257 -6.26 17.98 9.92
N ASN A 258 -6.98 18.04 8.81
CA ASN A 258 -7.82 16.93 8.33
C ASN A 258 -7.03 15.80 7.66
N PHE A 259 -5.76 16.06 7.30
CA PHE A 259 -4.97 15.15 6.47
C PHE A 259 -4.02 14.27 7.29
N ASP A 260 -3.78 13.05 6.82
CA ASP A 260 -2.74 12.16 7.35
C ASP A 260 -1.38 12.56 6.81
N VAL A 261 -1.33 13.00 5.56
CA VAL A 261 -0.12 13.39 4.85
C VAL A 261 -0.33 14.72 4.15
N ILE A 262 0.57 15.66 4.37
CA ILE A 262 0.57 16.96 3.69
C ILE A 262 1.87 17.07 2.90
N TYR A 263 1.75 17.22 1.60
CA TYR A 263 2.86 17.43 0.67
C TYR A 263 2.87 18.87 0.20
N ALA A 264 4.06 19.48 0.19
CA ALA A 264 4.28 20.76 -0.47
C ALA A 264 5.68 20.76 -1.09
N TYR A 265 5.81 21.23 -2.32
CA TYR A 265 7.10 21.39 -2.97
C TYR A 265 7.22 22.79 -3.56
N ARG A 266 7.91 23.67 -2.84
CA ARG A 266 8.08 25.09 -3.19
C ARG A 266 6.77 25.75 -3.65
N PRO A 267 5.70 25.68 -2.84
CA PRO A 267 4.38 26.21 -3.24
C PRO A 267 4.36 27.74 -3.39
N ILE A 268 5.32 28.45 -2.77
CA ILE A 268 5.44 29.91 -2.77
C ILE A 268 6.92 30.28 -2.95
N ALA A 269 7.22 31.19 -3.88
CA ALA A 269 8.60 31.62 -4.14
C ALA A 269 9.13 32.59 -3.08
N ASN A 270 8.26 33.48 -2.59
CA ASN A 270 8.58 34.36 -1.48
C ASN A 270 8.85 33.54 -0.20
N THR A 271 10.10 33.58 0.27
CA THR A 271 10.56 32.83 1.45
C THR A 271 9.75 33.13 2.70
N ALA A 272 9.44 34.40 3.00
CA ALA A 272 8.68 34.77 4.19
C ALA A 272 7.25 34.21 4.18
N GLN A 273 6.57 34.31 3.04
CA GLN A 273 5.24 33.72 2.86
C GLN A 273 5.28 32.18 2.90
N ARG A 274 6.33 31.56 2.37
CA ARG A 274 6.52 30.12 2.46
C ARG A 274 6.72 29.67 3.91
N HIS A 275 7.52 30.38 4.70
CA HIS A 275 7.70 30.05 6.12
C HIS A 275 6.39 30.24 6.90
N LEU A 276 5.60 31.27 6.57
CA LEU A 276 4.27 31.46 7.14
C LEU A 276 3.35 30.27 6.84
N LEU A 277 3.36 29.79 5.60
CA LEU A 277 2.61 28.61 5.18
C LEU A 277 3.07 27.35 5.92
N GLU A 278 4.38 27.11 5.99
CA GLU A 278 4.96 25.96 6.70
C GLU A 278 4.57 25.96 8.19
N HIS A 279 4.70 27.12 8.86
CA HIS A 279 4.26 27.28 10.24
C HIS A 279 2.76 27.00 10.41
N ARG A 280 1.91 27.49 9.49
CA ARG A 280 0.47 27.22 9.52
C ARG A 280 0.15 25.74 9.34
N ILE A 281 0.80 25.07 8.39
CA ILE A 281 0.69 23.62 8.17
C ILE A 281 1.05 22.88 9.44
N VAL A 282 2.22 23.17 10.04
CA VAL A 282 2.68 22.48 11.24
C VAL A 282 1.76 22.75 12.42
N ALA A 283 1.33 24.00 12.63
CA ALA A 283 0.43 24.37 13.73
C ALA A 283 -0.89 23.59 13.68
N GLN A 284 -1.49 23.49 12.49
CA GLN A 284 -2.79 22.86 12.29
C GLN A 284 -2.74 21.34 12.11
N ALA A 285 -1.63 20.78 11.62
CA ALA A 285 -1.49 19.34 11.43
C ALA A 285 -1.82 18.60 12.74
N ARG A 286 -2.51 17.47 12.66
CA ARG A 286 -2.83 16.68 13.85
C ARG A 286 -1.60 15.90 14.36
N PRO A 287 -1.55 15.54 15.65
CA PRO A 287 -0.58 14.56 16.13
C PRO A 287 -0.66 13.26 15.30
N GLY A 288 0.49 12.76 14.88
CA GLY A 288 0.63 11.61 13.97
C GLY A 288 0.69 11.97 12.49
N ALA A 289 0.42 13.22 12.09
CA ALA A 289 0.49 13.63 10.68
C ALA A 289 1.94 13.61 10.15
N LEU A 290 2.06 13.30 8.86
CA LEU A 290 3.32 13.31 8.12
C LEU A 290 3.36 14.51 7.18
N LEU A 291 4.51 15.19 7.15
CA LEU A 291 4.74 16.31 6.24
C LEU A 291 5.83 15.91 5.25
N ILE A 292 5.56 16.09 3.96
CA ILE A 292 6.52 15.85 2.88
C ILE A 292 6.88 17.21 2.28
N LEU A 293 8.04 17.74 2.67
CA LEU A 293 8.57 19.03 2.24
C LEU A 293 9.95 18.80 1.60
N PRO A 294 10.03 18.32 0.34
CA PRO A 294 11.27 17.78 -0.21
C PRO A 294 12.14 18.85 -0.85
N TYR A 295 12.46 19.90 -0.11
CA TYR A 295 13.36 20.99 -0.51
C TYR A 295 14.32 21.35 0.65
N PRO A 296 15.53 21.86 0.35
CA PRO A 296 16.62 21.94 1.34
C PRO A 296 16.36 22.88 2.53
N ASP A 297 15.57 23.93 2.30
CA ASP A 297 15.29 25.03 3.23
C ASP A 297 13.91 24.92 3.89
N ALA A 298 13.32 23.73 3.94
CA ALA A 298 12.03 23.50 4.60
C ALA A 298 12.14 23.59 6.13
N GLU A 299 11.33 24.44 6.76
CA GLU A 299 11.27 24.62 8.21
C GLU A 299 10.03 23.94 8.80
N ALA A 300 10.14 22.65 9.10
CA ALA A 300 9.09 21.89 9.80
C ALA A 300 9.20 22.04 11.33
N THR A 301 9.30 23.27 11.84
CA THR A 301 9.55 23.55 13.26
C THR A 301 8.51 22.91 14.17
N GLY A 302 8.94 22.08 15.12
CA GLY A 302 8.04 21.30 15.99
C GLY A 302 7.69 19.91 15.45
N CYS A 303 8.23 19.51 14.30
CA CYS A 303 8.18 18.14 13.79
C CYS A 303 9.55 17.45 13.94
N TYR A 304 9.53 16.11 13.94
CA TYR A 304 10.74 15.29 13.88
C TYR A 304 11.08 14.96 12.43
N THR A 305 12.34 15.15 12.05
CA THR A 305 12.84 14.68 10.76
C THR A 305 13.01 13.17 10.78
N LEU A 306 12.32 12.47 9.87
CA LEU A 306 12.43 11.00 9.72
C LEU A 306 13.37 10.61 8.60
N ALA A 307 13.39 11.41 7.52
CA ALA A 307 14.28 11.27 6.38
C ALA A 307 14.37 12.63 5.64
N PRO A 308 15.32 12.84 4.71
CA PRO A 308 15.40 14.09 3.95
C PRO A 308 14.08 14.46 3.25
N GLY A 309 13.45 15.54 3.70
CA GLY A 309 12.17 16.03 3.17
C GLY A 309 10.92 15.31 3.71
N LEU A 310 11.06 14.47 4.74
CA LEU A 310 9.95 13.76 5.38
C LEU A 310 9.99 13.99 6.89
N TYR A 311 8.92 14.58 7.41
CA TYR A 311 8.79 15.01 8.79
C TYR A 311 7.54 14.42 9.43
N TRP A 312 7.55 14.34 10.74
CA TRP A 312 6.45 13.77 11.52
C TRP A 312 6.09 14.66 12.69
N LYS A 313 4.81 15.03 12.77
CA LYS A 313 4.25 15.66 13.96
C LYS A 313 3.97 14.57 14.97
N GLN A 314 4.82 14.48 16.00
CA GLN A 314 4.81 13.35 16.92
C GLN A 314 3.42 13.11 17.54
N ALA A 315 2.98 11.85 17.51
CA ALA A 315 1.83 11.39 18.27
C ALA A 315 2.24 10.99 19.70
N PRO A 316 1.40 11.22 20.72
CA PRO A 316 1.68 10.75 22.08
C PRO A 316 1.97 9.23 22.13
N GLY A 317 2.93 8.83 22.95
CA GLY A 317 3.24 7.42 23.18
C GLY A 317 4.09 6.72 22.11
N LEU A 318 4.52 7.42 21.05
CA LEU A 318 5.44 6.88 20.04
C LEU A 318 6.74 7.67 20.01
N THR A 319 7.87 6.96 19.92
CA THR A 319 9.19 7.57 19.68
C THR A 319 9.58 7.42 18.21
N THR A 320 10.44 8.31 17.71
CA THR A 320 11.01 8.20 16.36
C THR A 320 11.69 6.86 16.13
N ALA A 321 12.49 6.40 17.10
CA ALA A 321 13.19 5.11 17.02
C ALA A 321 12.22 3.93 16.92
N SER A 322 11.17 3.88 17.75
CA SER A 322 10.16 2.81 17.70
C SER A 322 9.36 2.82 16.41
N LEU A 323 9.04 4.01 15.90
CA LEU A 323 8.30 4.18 14.65
C LEU A 323 9.11 3.68 13.45
N LEU A 324 10.38 4.10 13.35
CA LEU A 324 11.29 3.68 12.28
C LEU A 324 11.57 2.17 12.35
N ALA A 325 11.76 1.62 13.56
CA ALA A 325 11.97 0.18 13.74
C ALA A 325 10.76 -0.64 13.25
N ARG A 326 9.53 -0.19 13.51
CA ARG A 326 8.32 -0.83 12.96
C ARG A 326 8.25 -0.68 11.44
N ALA A 327 8.38 0.53 10.93
CA ALA A 327 8.27 0.82 9.49
C ALA A 327 9.29 0.04 8.65
N ALA A 328 10.47 -0.26 9.21
CA ALA A 328 11.50 -1.06 8.54
C ALA A 328 11.08 -2.50 8.23
N HIS A 329 10.02 -3.00 8.85
CA HIS A 329 9.47 -4.34 8.60
C HIS A 329 8.14 -4.30 7.83
N ILE A 330 7.70 -3.13 7.37
CA ILE A 330 6.46 -2.94 6.60
C ILE A 330 6.81 -2.80 5.12
N GLY A 331 6.12 -3.54 4.27
CA GLY A 331 6.32 -3.49 2.84
C GLY A 331 5.71 -2.24 2.19
N PRO A 332 6.16 -1.89 0.97
CA PRO A 332 5.80 -0.63 0.31
C PRO A 332 4.45 -0.67 -0.42
N GLN A 333 3.79 -1.84 -0.51
CA GLN A 333 2.59 -2.01 -1.31
C GLN A 333 1.37 -1.51 -0.53
N ARG A 334 0.46 -0.80 -1.20
CA ARG A 334 -0.87 -0.55 -0.66
C ARG A 334 -1.68 -1.84 -0.70
N ALA A 335 -2.49 -2.09 0.34
CA ALA A 335 -3.47 -3.17 0.27
C ALA A 335 -4.56 -2.73 -0.71
N VAL A 336 -4.67 -3.45 -1.82
CA VAL A 336 -5.77 -3.33 -2.77
C VAL A 336 -6.97 -4.02 -2.13
N PRO A 337 -8.11 -3.33 -2.00
CA PRO A 337 -9.34 -3.97 -1.57
C PRO A 337 -9.60 -5.18 -2.45
N VAL A 338 -9.65 -6.35 -1.83
CA VAL A 338 -9.93 -7.60 -2.51
C VAL A 338 -11.35 -7.49 -3.08
N ALA A 339 -11.46 -7.34 -4.41
CA ALA A 339 -12.76 -7.37 -5.07
C ALA A 339 -13.48 -8.66 -4.65
N GLU A 340 -14.80 -8.62 -4.43
CA GLU A 340 -15.64 -9.75 -3.96
C GLU A 340 -15.34 -11.09 -4.67
N ARG A 341 -14.78 -11.03 -5.88
CA ARG A 341 -14.28 -12.16 -6.67
C ARG A 341 -13.12 -12.97 -6.06
N HIS A 342 -12.45 -12.54 -4.98
CA HIS A 342 -11.50 -13.42 -4.26
C HIS A 342 -12.11 -14.05 -2.99
N SER A 343 -13.42 -14.30 -2.98
CA SER A 343 -14.05 -15.20 -1.99
C SER A 343 -13.42 -16.60 -1.91
N ASP A 344 -12.54 -16.95 -2.86
CA ASP A 344 -11.89 -18.25 -3.01
C ASP A 344 -10.60 -18.43 -2.19
N GLU A 345 -10.19 -17.46 -1.37
CA GLU A 345 -8.97 -17.58 -0.53
C GLU A 345 -9.10 -18.67 0.56
N GLY A 346 -10.32 -19.11 0.86
CA GLY A 346 -10.60 -20.25 1.75
C GLY A 346 -9.95 -20.10 3.12
N PHE A 347 -9.26 -21.15 3.59
CA PHE A 347 -8.59 -21.15 4.89
C PHE A 347 -7.35 -20.23 4.94
N VAL A 348 -6.82 -19.78 3.78
CA VAL A 348 -5.60 -18.96 3.68
C VAL A 348 -5.89 -17.46 3.87
N ALA A 349 -7.15 -17.05 3.72
CA ALA A 349 -7.57 -15.65 3.78
C ALA A 349 -6.99 -14.85 4.97
N PRO A 350 -6.94 -15.36 6.22
CA PRO A 350 -6.37 -14.61 7.34
C PRO A 350 -4.88 -14.28 7.16
N LEU A 351 -4.09 -15.22 6.61
CA LEU A 351 -2.67 -15.02 6.34
C LEU A 351 -2.46 -14.02 5.20
N ALA A 352 -3.19 -14.19 4.09
CA ALA A 352 -3.13 -13.27 2.95
C ALA A 352 -3.51 -11.84 3.39
N GLN A 353 -4.57 -11.70 4.17
CA GLN A 353 -5.01 -10.42 4.73
C GLN A 353 -3.94 -9.78 5.62
N ALA A 354 -3.29 -10.55 6.51
CA ALA A 354 -2.22 -10.01 7.35
C ALA A 354 -1.02 -9.53 6.52
N LEU A 355 -0.61 -10.29 5.49
CA LEU A 355 0.47 -9.89 4.59
C LEU A 355 0.11 -8.64 3.77
N ARG A 356 -1.12 -8.53 3.27
CA ARG A 356 -1.62 -7.32 2.58
C ARG A 356 -1.65 -6.11 3.51
N HIS A 357 -2.19 -6.30 4.72
CA HIS A 357 -2.27 -5.24 5.72
C HIS A 357 -0.90 -4.62 6.02
N TRP A 358 0.15 -5.45 6.10
CA TRP A 358 1.53 -4.99 6.29
C TRP A 358 2.29 -4.67 4.99
N GLY A 359 1.60 -4.65 3.84
CA GLY A 359 2.15 -4.21 2.54
C GLY A 359 3.13 -5.17 1.88
N HIS A 360 3.09 -6.46 2.25
CA HIS A 360 3.92 -7.51 1.67
C HIS A 360 3.22 -8.26 0.52
N LEU A 361 1.91 -8.05 0.39
CA LEU A 361 1.11 -8.45 -0.77
C LEU A 361 0.30 -7.23 -1.26
N PRO A 362 -0.02 -7.18 -2.57
CA PRO A 362 -0.94 -6.20 -3.11
C PRO A 362 -2.37 -6.48 -2.64
#